data_AF-A0A1X7V162-F1
#
_entry.id   AF-A0A1X7V162-F1
#
_cell.length_a   1.000
_cell.length_b   1.000
_cell.length_c   1.000
_cell.angle_alpha   90.00
_cell.angle_beta   90.00
_cell.angle_gamma   90.00
#
_symmetry.space_group_name_H-M   'P 1'
#
loop_
_entity.id
_entity.type
_entity.pdbx_description
1 polymer ?
#
loop_
_entity_poly.entity_id
_entity_poly.type
_entity_poly.pdbx_seq_one_letter_code
_entity_poly.pdbx_strand_id
1 'polypeptide(L)'
;FTNIPQTNGDPQFTYSYNPCISYYEGYSSCSYGSTAACQYTENDNYYMLGDASTETMYIDSDTGNNYLQYDNGDDGRVTKVYLMCDQNVDSPSITADGDGDTPLTYIYHLTTKCACPGGCSDSSIPTVPPTKPGGGGGGGRENSGKSGVAPGEIGIVLVIVMVTGFVTYFVVGAVVLNRKFEKEGKEMIPQKDLWFSLPFLVKDGCVFTFGPLVNLIRRKVGKGGGDYENIK
;
A
#
# COMPACT_ATOMS: atom_id res chain seq x y z
N PHE A 1 9.68 5.10 16.53
CA PHE A 1 10.10 4.64 17.87
C PHE A 1 10.96 3.41 17.69
N THR A 2 12.10 3.34 18.38
CA THR A 2 13.04 2.21 18.31
C THR A 2 13.46 1.80 19.70
N ASN A 3 13.95 0.57 19.86
CA ASN A 3 14.41 0.01 21.13
C ASN A 3 13.35 0.09 22.24
N ILE A 4 12.09 -0.21 21.90
CA ILE A 4 10.98 -0.20 22.86
C ILE A 4 11.04 -1.51 23.65
N PRO A 5 11.36 -1.48 24.96
CA PRO A 5 11.40 -2.69 25.76
C PRO A 5 10.00 -3.24 25.99
N GLN A 6 9.90 -4.55 26.25
CA GLN A 6 8.63 -5.16 26.64
C GLN A 6 8.21 -4.70 28.04
N THR A 7 6.92 -4.37 28.22
CA THR A 7 6.38 -3.86 29.50
C THR A 7 6.54 -4.84 30.66
N ASN A 8 6.53 -6.15 30.39
CA ASN A 8 6.72 -7.19 31.42
C ASN A 8 8.17 -7.31 31.92
N GLY A 9 9.10 -6.55 31.34
CA GLY A 9 10.52 -6.54 31.71
C GLY A 9 11.33 -7.69 31.13
N ASP A 10 10.80 -8.45 30.17
CA ASP A 10 11.55 -9.47 29.45
C ASP A 10 12.57 -8.80 28.51
N PRO A 11 13.89 -8.96 28.76
CA PRO A 11 14.92 -8.34 27.92
C PRO A 11 15.09 -9.04 26.58
N GLN A 12 14.52 -10.25 26.40
CA GLN A 12 14.72 -11.06 25.20
C GLN A 12 14.11 -10.43 23.95
N PHE A 13 13.11 -9.58 24.13
CA PHE A 13 12.36 -8.96 23.06
C PHE A 13 12.43 -7.46 23.14
N THR A 14 12.63 -6.84 21.99
CA THR A 14 12.56 -5.40 21.87
C THR A 14 11.91 -5.05 20.54
N TYR A 15 11.26 -3.90 20.50
CA TYR A 15 10.36 -3.55 19.43
C TYR A 15 10.71 -2.21 18.80
N SER A 16 10.28 -2.05 17.55
CA SER A 16 10.30 -0.80 16.83
C SER A 16 8.99 -0.60 16.09
N TYR A 17 8.61 0.67 15.94
CA TYR A 17 7.33 1.05 15.36
C TYR A 17 7.42 2.42 14.71
N ASN A 18 6.82 2.57 13.52
CA ASN A 18 6.69 3.84 12.83
C ASN A 18 5.24 4.03 12.32
N PRO A 19 4.48 5.00 12.87
CA PRO A 19 3.10 5.26 12.45
C PRO A 19 2.98 6.05 11.14
N CYS A 20 4.06 6.62 10.61
CA CYS A 20 3.96 7.60 9.51
C CYS A 20 4.38 7.04 8.16
N ILE A 21 5.47 6.26 8.15
CA ILE A 21 6.07 5.72 6.95
C ILE A 21 6.57 4.32 7.23
N SER A 22 6.56 3.48 6.20
CA SER A 22 7.26 2.22 6.25
C SER A 22 8.76 2.44 6.40
N TYR A 23 9.45 1.45 6.97
CA TYR A 23 10.90 1.52 7.17
C TYR A 23 11.55 0.16 6.94
N TYR A 24 12.87 0.19 7.05
CA TYR A 24 13.75 -0.95 6.89
C TYR A 24 14.54 -1.10 8.19
N GLU A 25 14.59 -2.30 8.73
CA GLU A 25 15.38 -2.60 9.94
C GLU A 25 15.92 -4.03 9.89
N GLY A 26 17.15 -4.20 10.39
CA GLY A 26 17.81 -5.50 10.45
C GLY A 26 18.08 -6.14 9.10
N TYR A 27 18.24 -7.47 9.12
CA TYR A 27 18.69 -8.27 7.98
C TYR A 27 17.67 -9.32 7.49
N SER A 28 16.49 -9.40 8.10
CA SER A 28 15.43 -10.37 7.74
C SER A 28 14.15 -9.68 7.29
N SER A 29 12.97 -10.13 7.72
CA SER A 29 11.65 -9.70 7.24
C SER A 29 11.36 -8.22 7.43
N CYS A 30 11.98 -7.58 8.42
CA CYS A 30 11.86 -6.13 8.60
C CYS A 30 12.70 -5.30 7.59
N SER A 31 13.47 -5.95 6.71
CA SER A 31 14.35 -5.31 5.72
C SER A 31 13.71 -5.19 4.33
N TYR A 32 12.43 -5.55 4.19
CA TYR A 32 11.72 -5.51 2.89
C TYR A 32 10.99 -4.18 2.60
N GLY A 33 10.99 -3.23 3.53
CA GLY A 33 10.58 -1.85 3.26
C GLY A 33 9.10 -1.54 3.38
N SER A 34 8.27 -2.52 3.72
CA SER A 34 6.85 -2.32 4.03
C SER A 34 6.55 -2.42 5.53
N THR A 35 7.56 -2.48 6.38
CA THR A 35 7.41 -2.72 7.82
C THR A 35 6.80 -1.52 8.56
N ALA A 36 5.73 -1.74 9.32
CA ALA A 36 5.17 -0.79 10.29
C ALA A 36 5.68 -1.04 11.71
N ALA A 37 5.83 -2.31 12.08
CA ALA A 37 6.31 -2.74 13.38
C ALA A 37 7.24 -3.95 13.23
N CYS A 38 8.30 -3.98 14.02
CA CYS A 38 9.27 -5.06 14.03
C CYS A 38 9.57 -5.50 15.47
N GLN A 39 9.76 -6.80 15.65
CA GLN A 39 10.35 -7.37 16.86
C GLN A 39 11.78 -7.78 16.54
N TYR A 40 12.72 -7.48 17.41
CA TYR A 40 14.04 -8.08 17.40
C TYR A 40 14.29 -8.86 18.70
N THR A 41 15.11 -9.89 18.60
CA THR A 41 15.52 -10.73 19.72
C THR A 41 17.02 -10.58 20.00
N GLU A 42 17.47 -10.97 21.20
CA GLU A 42 18.91 -10.99 21.55
C GLU A 42 19.78 -11.82 20.59
N ASN A 43 19.20 -12.74 19.83
CA ASN A 43 19.89 -13.58 18.85
C ASN A 43 19.97 -12.94 17.45
N ASP A 44 19.78 -11.62 17.33
CA ASP A 44 19.76 -10.85 16.07
C ASP A 44 18.70 -11.31 15.06
N ASN A 45 17.65 -12.03 15.50
CA ASN A 45 16.52 -12.34 14.65
C ASN A 45 15.52 -11.19 14.67
N TYR A 46 15.08 -10.77 13.48
CA TYR A 46 14.03 -9.78 13.30
C TYR A 46 12.78 -10.45 12.72
N TYR A 47 11.61 -10.06 13.23
CA TYR A 47 10.30 -10.53 12.82
C TYR A 47 9.41 -9.34 12.49
N MET A 48 8.86 -9.33 11.29
CA MET A 48 7.91 -8.30 10.88
C MET A 48 6.59 -8.56 11.58
N LEU A 49 6.06 -7.56 12.26
CA LEU A 49 4.82 -7.68 13.04
C LEU A 49 3.60 -7.10 12.32
N GLY A 50 3.82 -6.37 11.22
CA GLY A 50 2.76 -5.82 10.39
C GLY A 50 3.29 -4.96 9.25
N ASP A 51 2.52 -4.93 8.16
CA ASP A 51 2.79 -4.16 6.95
C ASP A 51 2.09 -2.78 7.01
N ALA A 52 2.85 -1.71 6.82
CA ALA A 52 2.39 -0.33 6.87
C ALA A 52 1.29 -0.02 5.84
N SER A 53 1.22 -0.74 4.73
CA SER A 53 0.18 -0.57 3.71
C SER A 53 -1.19 -1.10 4.12
N THR A 54 -1.26 -1.90 5.19
CA THR A 54 -2.51 -2.51 5.69
C THR A 54 -3.16 -1.72 6.82
N GLU A 55 -2.61 -0.55 7.16
CA GLU A 55 -3.08 0.28 8.26
C GLU A 55 -4.60 0.49 8.19
N THR A 56 -5.28 0.04 9.24
CA THR A 56 -6.73 0.25 9.39
C THR A 56 -7.03 0.69 10.82
N MET A 57 -7.86 1.72 10.95
CA MET A 57 -8.33 2.19 12.26
C MET A 57 -9.57 1.41 12.70
N TYR A 58 -9.56 0.98 13.96
CA TYR A 58 -10.66 0.26 14.60
C TYR A 58 -11.01 0.91 15.95
N ILE A 59 -12.21 0.57 16.42
CA ILE A 59 -12.67 0.87 17.77
C ILE A 59 -12.82 -0.46 18.48
N ASP A 60 -12.16 -0.61 19.61
CA ASP A 60 -12.31 -1.75 20.49
C ASP A 60 -13.70 -1.72 21.14
N SER A 61 -14.52 -2.74 20.92
CA SER A 61 -15.91 -2.77 21.40
C SER A 61 -16.03 -2.86 22.92
N ASP A 62 -14.99 -3.40 23.57
CA ASP A 62 -15.02 -3.72 24.99
C ASP A 62 -14.54 -2.51 25.81
N THR A 63 -13.49 -1.85 25.33
CA THR A 63 -12.90 -0.68 26.00
C THR A 63 -13.36 0.66 25.44
N GLY A 64 -13.86 0.69 24.20
CA GLY A 64 -14.18 1.91 23.47
C GLY A 64 -12.95 2.66 22.94
N ASN A 65 -11.75 2.10 23.10
CA ASN A 65 -10.51 2.74 22.68
C ASN A 65 -10.28 2.60 21.18
N ASN A 66 -9.74 3.65 20.55
CA ASN A 66 -9.31 3.60 19.16
C ASN A 66 -7.95 2.90 19.07
N TYR A 67 -7.76 2.06 18.06
CA TYR A 67 -6.45 1.48 17.76
C TYR A 67 -6.21 1.41 16.25
N LEU A 68 -4.94 1.51 15.87
CA LEU A 68 -4.48 1.19 14.52
C LEU A 68 -4.10 -0.27 14.47
N GLN A 69 -4.50 -0.98 13.42
CA GLN A 69 -4.09 -2.35 13.15
C GLN A 69 -3.25 -2.43 11.89
N TYR A 70 -2.21 -3.25 11.94
CA TYR A 70 -1.38 -3.62 10.80
C TYR A 70 -1.34 -5.15 10.69
N ASP A 71 -1.69 -5.66 9.53
CA ASP A 71 -1.77 -7.09 9.20
C ASP A 71 -0.53 -7.52 8.39
N ASN A 72 -0.53 -8.78 7.93
CA ASN A 72 0.51 -9.37 7.09
C ASN A 72 1.92 -9.42 7.72
N GLY A 73 2.03 -9.47 9.05
CA GLY A 73 3.28 -9.82 9.72
C GLY A 73 3.68 -11.28 9.49
N ASP A 74 4.92 -11.62 9.82
CA ASP A 74 5.46 -12.98 9.73
C ASP A 74 4.57 -13.98 10.47
N ASP A 75 4.39 -15.18 9.93
CA ASP A 75 3.56 -16.25 10.52
C ASP A 75 2.11 -15.84 10.86
N GLY A 76 1.60 -14.76 10.24
CA GLY A 76 0.27 -14.23 10.51
C GLY A 76 0.21 -13.27 11.71
N ARG A 77 1.34 -12.69 12.10
CA ARG A 77 1.39 -11.66 13.15
C ARG A 77 0.61 -10.42 12.78
N VAL A 78 -0.04 -9.85 13.80
CA VAL A 78 -0.85 -8.64 13.70
C VAL A 78 -0.37 -7.66 14.77
N THR A 79 -0.24 -6.40 14.40
CA THR A 79 0.08 -5.32 15.34
C THR A 79 -1.16 -4.50 15.64
N LYS A 80 -1.42 -4.24 16.91
CA LYS A 80 -2.46 -3.30 17.38
C LYS A 80 -1.81 -2.18 18.19
N VAL A 81 -2.08 -0.94 17.81
CA VAL A 81 -1.54 0.25 18.47
C VAL A 81 -2.69 1.07 19.03
N TYR A 82 -2.93 0.93 20.33
CA TYR A 82 -3.95 1.70 21.04
C TYR A 82 -3.52 3.17 21.17
N LEU A 83 -4.41 4.07 20.77
CA LEU A 83 -4.18 5.51 20.80
C LEU A 83 -4.66 6.08 22.13
N MET A 84 -3.72 6.47 23.00
CA MET A 84 -4.02 7.04 24.31
C MET A 84 -3.93 8.57 24.25
N CYS A 85 -5.05 9.23 24.53
CA CYS A 85 -5.10 10.67 24.64
C CYS A 85 -4.53 11.14 25.98
N ASP A 86 -3.50 11.99 25.92
CA ASP A 86 -3.05 12.80 27.05
C ASP A 86 -2.81 14.24 26.58
N GLN A 87 -3.52 15.21 27.15
CA GLN A 87 -3.40 16.62 26.77
C GLN A 87 -2.13 17.28 27.33
N ASN A 88 -1.48 16.65 28.31
CA ASN A 88 -0.35 17.19 29.05
C ASN A 88 1.01 16.75 28.49
N VAL A 89 1.03 15.86 27.49
CA VAL A 89 2.27 15.43 26.85
C VAL A 89 2.57 16.29 25.62
N ASP A 90 3.77 16.86 25.58
CA ASP A 90 4.26 17.63 24.44
C ASP A 90 4.92 16.73 23.37
N SER A 91 5.33 15.53 23.75
CA SER A 91 5.95 14.55 22.86
C SER A 91 5.29 13.20 23.01
N PRO A 92 5.08 12.47 21.90
CA PRO A 92 4.44 11.17 21.97
C PRO A 92 5.37 10.15 22.63
N SER A 93 4.81 9.24 23.41
CA SER A 93 5.51 8.11 24.03
C SER A 93 4.83 6.80 23.67
N ILE A 94 5.59 5.72 23.62
CA ILE A 94 5.06 4.39 23.29
C ILE A 94 5.56 3.34 24.27
N THR A 95 4.69 2.38 24.59
CA THR A 95 5.06 1.13 25.26
C THR A 95 4.62 -0.07 24.42
N ALA A 96 5.27 -1.21 24.64
CA ALA A 96 4.97 -2.46 23.94
C ALA A 96 4.74 -3.58 24.96
N ASP A 97 3.55 -4.17 24.97
CA ASP A 97 3.26 -5.30 25.85
C ASP A 97 3.80 -6.62 25.28
N GLY A 98 4.09 -6.62 23.97
CA GLY A 98 4.50 -7.80 23.22
C GLY A 98 3.30 -8.58 22.72
N ASP A 99 3.45 -9.89 22.51
CA ASP A 99 2.33 -10.78 22.31
C ASP A 99 1.53 -10.86 23.61
N GLY A 100 0.39 -10.16 23.64
CA GLY A 100 -0.48 -10.11 24.82
C GLY A 100 -1.18 -11.45 25.06
N ASP A 101 -2.42 -11.41 25.58
CA ASP A 101 -3.18 -12.65 25.85
C ASP A 101 -3.56 -13.43 24.58
N THR A 102 -3.51 -12.78 23.41
CA THR A 102 -3.80 -13.41 22.12
C THR A 102 -2.48 -13.71 21.38
N PRO A 103 -2.16 -14.98 21.10
CA PRO A 103 -0.96 -15.34 20.37
C PRO A 103 -0.84 -14.58 19.04
N LEU A 104 0.39 -14.20 18.68
CA LEU A 104 0.73 -13.47 17.46
C LEU A 104 0.12 -12.06 17.33
N THR A 105 -0.57 -11.56 18.35
CA THR A 105 -1.11 -10.19 18.38
C THR A 105 -0.26 -9.30 19.27
N TYR A 106 0.43 -8.34 18.65
CA TYR A 106 1.40 -7.46 19.30
C TYR A 106 0.76 -6.14 19.67
N ILE A 107 0.74 -5.84 20.97
CA ILE A 107 0.03 -4.68 21.51
C ILE A 107 1.01 -3.57 21.86
N TYR A 108 0.72 -2.37 21.34
CA TYR A 108 1.42 -1.14 21.68
C TYR A 108 0.43 -0.11 22.22
N HIS A 109 0.92 0.76 23.10
CA HIS A 109 0.16 1.91 23.60
C HIS A 109 0.88 3.19 23.23
N LEU A 110 0.32 3.94 22.27
CA LEU A 110 0.85 5.21 21.82
C LEU A 110 0.13 6.34 22.57
N THR A 111 0.82 6.95 23.53
CA THR A 111 0.33 8.12 24.25
C THR A 111 0.74 9.38 23.52
N THR A 112 -0.23 10.19 23.12
CA THR A 112 0.02 11.45 22.42
C THR A 112 -1.14 12.41 22.56
N LYS A 113 -0.83 13.70 22.58
CA LYS A 113 -1.83 14.77 22.49
C LYS A 113 -2.68 14.66 21.23
N CYS A 114 -2.09 14.13 20.15
CA CYS A 114 -2.76 13.92 18.88
C CYS A 114 -3.91 12.90 18.89
N ALA A 115 -3.94 11.99 19.87
CA ALA A 115 -5.04 11.05 20.05
C ALA A 115 -6.26 11.73 20.71
N CYS A 116 -6.10 12.95 21.24
CA CYS A 116 -7.18 13.73 21.80
C CYS A 116 -7.99 14.42 20.70
N PRO A 117 -9.32 14.61 20.88
CA PRO A 117 -10.13 15.41 19.98
C PRO A 117 -9.55 16.82 19.80
N GLY A 118 -9.17 17.18 18.57
CA GLY A 118 -8.55 18.47 18.25
C GLY A 118 -7.17 18.69 18.85
N GLY A 119 -6.50 17.63 19.32
CA GLY A 119 -5.21 17.71 20.00
C GLY A 119 -4.01 17.82 19.06
N CYS A 120 -4.13 17.34 17.82
CA CYS A 120 -3.23 17.77 16.76
C CYS A 120 -3.69 19.13 16.22
N SER A 121 -2.78 20.09 16.12
CA SER A 121 -2.94 21.14 15.12
C SER A 121 -2.66 20.52 13.75
N ASP A 122 -3.54 20.71 12.77
CA ASP A 122 -3.32 20.33 11.37
C ASP A 122 -2.12 21.11 10.81
N SER A 123 -0.91 20.77 11.23
CA SER A 123 0.29 21.13 10.52
C SER A 123 0.30 20.23 9.29
N SER A 124 -0.07 20.82 8.16
CA SER A 124 0.09 20.24 6.83
C SER A 124 1.33 19.36 6.79
N ILE A 125 1.13 18.08 6.48
CA ILE A 125 2.17 17.07 6.29
C ILE A 125 3.38 17.73 5.60
N PRO A 126 4.57 17.76 6.23
CA PRO A 126 5.79 18.10 5.52
C PRO A 126 6.03 17.02 4.46
N THR A 127 5.66 17.30 3.21
CA THR A 127 5.95 16.43 2.05
C THR A 127 7.43 16.50 1.65
N VAL A 128 8.33 16.54 2.63
CA VAL A 128 9.77 16.60 2.40
C VAL A 128 10.36 15.25 2.84
N PRO A 129 10.67 14.34 1.90
CA PRO A 129 11.50 13.18 2.23
C PRO A 129 12.84 13.66 2.78
N PRO A 130 13.46 12.95 3.75
CA PRO A 130 14.64 13.44 4.46
C PRO A 130 15.80 13.59 3.47
N THR A 131 16.06 14.82 3.05
CA THR A 131 17.27 15.16 2.32
C THR A 131 18.26 15.74 3.31
N LYS A 132 19.43 15.08 3.31
CA LYS A 132 20.70 15.44 3.93
C LYS A 132 20.91 16.97 4.05
N PRO A 133 21.43 17.48 5.18
CA PRO A 133 21.54 18.92 5.39
C PRO A 133 22.58 19.54 4.45
N GLY A 134 22.16 20.59 3.73
CA GLY A 134 23.06 21.38 2.87
C GLY A 134 22.37 22.59 2.23
N GLY A 135 22.38 23.72 2.96
CA GLY A 135 22.53 25.10 2.46
C GLY A 135 21.73 25.64 1.27
N GLY A 136 20.82 26.57 1.56
CA GLY A 136 20.83 27.94 0.99
C GLY A 136 20.36 28.22 -0.44
N GLY A 137 19.16 28.84 -0.55
CA GLY A 137 18.90 30.03 -1.37
C GLY A 137 18.60 29.88 -2.87
N GLY A 138 17.51 30.53 -3.32
CA GLY A 138 17.34 30.98 -4.71
C GLY A 138 16.03 30.55 -5.36
N GLY A 139 15.14 31.53 -5.62
CA GLY A 139 13.89 31.31 -6.33
C GLY A 139 14.07 31.07 -7.83
N GLY A 140 13.12 30.33 -8.40
CA GLY A 140 12.99 30.11 -9.83
C GLY A 140 11.64 29.47 -10.16
N ARG A 141 10.84 30.18 -10.96
CA ARG A 141 9.68 29.61 -11.66
C ARG A 141 10.16 28.53 -12.63
N GLU A 142 9.36 27.47 -12.81
CA GLU A 142 8.82 26.98 -14.08
C GLU A 142 8.61 25.45 -14.15
N ASN A 143 7.43 25.11 -14.69
CA ASN A 143 7.05 23.97 -15.54
C ASN A 143 7.04 22.53 -15.00
N SER A 144 5.82 22.10 -14.65
CA SER A 144 5.11 20.97 -15.27
C SER A 144 5.96 19.83 -15.85
N GLY A 145 6.47 18.98 -14.97
CA GLY A 145 6.89 17.61 -15.31
C GLY A 145 5.81 16.62 -14.89
N LYS A 146 4.85 16.35 -15.78
CA LYS A 146 3.96 15.19 -15.70
C LYS A 146 4.81 13.92 -15.80
N SER A 147 4.84 13.11 -14.75
CA SER A 147 5.08 11.66 -14.85
C SER A 147 4.51 11.01 -13.60
N GLY A 148 3.18 10.84 -13.60
CA GLY A 148 2.57 9.84 -12.76
C GLY A 148 2.67 8.49 -13.46
N VAL A 149 3.02 7.45 -12.71
CA VAL A 149 2.36 6.13 -12.72
C VAL A 149 2.67 5.49 -11.36
N ALA A 150 1.75 5.61 -10.41
CA ALA A 150 1.61 4.61 -9.35
C ALA A 150 0.22 3.99 -9.55
N PRO A 151 0.17 2.72 -9.95
CA PRO A 151 -0.78 1.82 -9.31
C PRO A 151 -0.19 0.41 -9.13
N GLY A 152 -0.02 0.00 -7.87
CA GLY A 152 0.11 -1.39 -7.44
C GLY A 152 1.35 -2.14 -7.93
N GLU A 153 2.30 -2.37 -7.03
CA GLU A 153 3.53 -3.15 -7.28
C GLU A 153 3.26 -4.56 -7.84
N ILE A 154 2.08 -5.15 -7.61
CA ILE A 154 1.66 -6.43 -8.21
C ILE A 154 1.31 -6.28 -9.71
N GLY A 155 0.74 -5.14 -10.10
CA GLY A 155 0.35 -4.85 -11.48
C GLY A 155 1.55 -4.67 -12.39
N ILE A 156 2.60 -4.01 -11.91
CA ILE A 156 3.82 -3.75 -12.69
C ILE A 156 4.55 -5.07 -13.00
N VAL A 157 4.65 -5.98 -12.03
CA VAL A 157 5.27 -7.29 -12.24
C VAL A 157 4.51 -8.11 -13.28
N LEU A 158 3.17 -8.16 -13.23
CA LEU A 158 2.35 -8.83 -14.24
C LEU A 158 2.50 -8.20 -15.63
N VAL A 159 2.58 -6.87 -15.71
CA VAL A 159 2.81 -6.14 -16.96
C VAL A 159 4.20 -6.45 -17.52
N ILE A 160 5.24 -6.49 -16.68
CA ILE A 160 6.60 -6.83 -17.09
C ILE A 160 6.68 -8.28 -17.60
N VAL A 161 6.06 -9.24 -16.91
CA VAL A 161 6.04 -10.65 -17.34
C VAL A 161 5.28 -10.81 -18.67
N MET A 162 4.15 -10.10 -18.85
CA MET A 162 3.40 -10.11 -20.10
C MET A 162 4.20 -9.50 -21.26
N VAL A 163 4.86 -8.35 -21.03
CA VAL A 163 5.66 -7.66 -22.05
C VAL A 163 6.92 -8.46 -22.40
N THR A 164 7.62 -9.04 -21.43
CA THR A 164 8.81 -9.87 -21.69
C THR A 164 8.45 -11.16 -22.43
N GLY A 165 7.33 -11.82 -22.06
CA GLY A 165 6.79 -12.96 -22.80
C GLY A 165 6.40 -12.60 -24.23
N PHE A 166 5.80 -11.42 -24.43
CA PHE A 166 5.43 -10.92 -25.76
C PHE A 166 6.66 -10.67 -26.63
N VAL A 167 7.67 -9.97 -26.11
CA VAL A 167 8.90 -9.68 -26.84
C VAL A 167 9.64 -10.96 -27.22
N THR A 168 9.78 -11.91 -26.29
CA THR A 168 10.44 -13.19 -26.57
C THR A 168 9.70 -14.00 -27.64
N TYR A 169 8.36 -14.02 -27.61
CA TYR A 169 7.54 -14.67 -28.63
C TYR A 169 7.76 -14.09 -30.04
N PHE A 170 7.76 -12.76 -30.18
CA PHE A 170 7.98 -12.10 -31.48
C PHE A 170 9.41 -12.28 -31.98
N VAL A 171 10.42 -12.20 -31.11
CA VAL A 171 11.83 -12.37 -31.48
C VAL A 171 12.10 -13.82 -31.93
N VAL A 172 11.68 -14.81 -31.15
CA VAL A 172 11.87 -16.23 -31.52
C VAL A 172 11.08 -16.56 -32.79
N GLY A 173 9.84 -16.08 -32.91
CA GLY A 173 9.02 -16.24 -34.10
C GLY A 173 9.66 -15.64 -35.34
N ALA A 174 10.16 -14.41 -35.26
CA ALA A 174 10.87 -13.73 -36.35
C ALA A 174 12.16 -14.47 -36.73
N VAL A 175 12.94 -14.97 -35.77
CA VAL A 175 14.16 -15.73 -36.03
C VAL A 175 13.87 -17.06 -36.72
N VAL A 176 12.83 -17.80 -36.28
CA VAL A 176 12.43 -19.07 -36.90
C VAL A 176 11.89 -18.85 -38.31
N LEU A 177 11.06 -17.83 -38.52
CA LEU A 177 10.50 -17.47 -39.83
C LEU A 177 11.58 -17.01 -40.81
N ASN A 178 12.56 -16.24 -40.33
CA ASN A 178 13.67 -15.76 -41.14
C ASN A 178 14.67 -16.89 -41.47
N ARG A 179 15.05 -17.73 -40.49
CA ARG A 179 16.07 -18.77 -40.70
C ARG A 179 15.58 -20.02 -41.40
N LYS A 180 14.29 -20.34 -41.31
CA LYS A 180 13.74 -21.61 -41.83
C LYS A 180 12.83 -21.45 -43.05
N PHE A 181 12.25 -20.25 -43.25
CA PHE A 181 11.23 -20.04 -44.29
C PHE A 181 11.56 -18.89 -45.26
N GLU A 182 12.69 -18.19 -45.11
CA GLU A 182 13.15 -17.11 -46.01
C GLU A 182 12.07 -16.07 -46.35
N LYS A 183 11.13 -15.83 -45.41
CA LYS A 183 10.02 -14.91 -45.65
C LYS A 183 10.42 -13.48 -45.33
N GLU A 184 10.45 -12.62 -46.34
CA GLU A 184 10.74 -11.19 -46.18
C GLU A 184 9.47 -10.34 -45.97
N GLY A 185 9.55 -9.34 -45.09
CA GLY A 185 8.51 -8.32 -44.92
C GLY A 185 7.38 -8.68 -43.95
N LYS A 186 6.12 -8.34 -44.31
CA LYS A 186 4.93 -8.41 -43.43
C LYS A 186 4.51 -9.83 -43.01
N GLU A 187 5.18 -10.85 -43.52
CA GLU A 187 4.94 -12.26 -43.22
C GLU A 187 5.79 -12.79 -42.04
N MET A 188 6.63 -11.93 -41.42
CA MET A 188 7.45 -12.29 -40.24
C MET A 188 6.66 -12.31 -38.92
N ILE A 189 5.36 -12.02 -38.94
CA ILE A 189 4.50 -12.03 -37.74
C ILE A 189 3.89 -13.44 -37.56
N PRO A 190 4.23 -14.16 -36.48
CA PRO A 190 3.60 -15.43 -36.15
C PRO A 190 2.08 -15.25 -35.91
N GLN A 191 1.23 -16.04 -36.58
CA GLN A 191 -0.24 -15.97 -36.50
C GLN A 191 -0.83 -14.56 -36.68
N LYS A 192 -0.47 -13.89 -37.79
CA LYS A 192 -0.98 -12.55 -38.16
C LYS A 192 -2.51 -12.38 -38.04
N ASP A 193 -3.30 -13.39 -38.41
CA ASP A 193 -4.76 -13.31 -38.43
C ASP A 193 -5.37 -13.15 -37.02
N LEU A 194 -4.69 -13.67 -35.99
CA LEU A 194 -5.04 -13.45 -34.59
C LEU A 194 -4.72 -12.01 -34.19
N TRP A 195 -3.50 -11.54 -34.45
CA TRP A 195 -3.04 -10.20 -34.07
C TRP A 195 -3.82 -9.08 -34.74
N PHE A 196 -4.25 -9.27 -35.98
CA PHE A 196 -5.10 -8.31 -36.70
C PHE A 196 -6.57 -8.36 -36.27
N SER A 197 -7.05 -9.46 -35.67
CA SER A 197 -8.41 -9.58 -35.15
C SER A 197 -8.55 -9.18 -33.67
N LEU A 198 -7.45 -9.05 -32.93
CA LEU A 198 -7.45 -8.59 -31.53
C LEU A 198 -8.18 -7.25 -31.27
N PRO A 199 -8.01 -6.19 -32.10
CA PRO A 199 -8.73 -4.94 -31.89
C PRO A 199 -10.26 -5.11 -31.99
N PHE A 200 -10.71 -6.03 -32.85
CA PHE A 200 -12.12 -6.40 -32.98
C PHE A 200 -12.59 -7.23 -31.77
N LEU A 201 -11.78 -8.19 -31.30
CA LEU A 201 -12.09 -9.02 -30.14
C LEU A 201 -12.20 -8.21 -28.83
N VAL A 202 -11.32 -7.22 -28.63
CA VAL A 202 -11.35 -6.32 -27.47
C VAL A 202 -12.60 -5.44 -27.51
N LYS A 203 -12.96 -4.93 -28.69
CA LYS A 203 -14.17 -4.14 -28.88
C LYS A 203 -15.42 -4.94 -28.53
N ASP A 204 -15.51 -6.19 -28.98
CA ASP A 204 -16.64 -7.07 -28.67
C ASP A 204 -16.70 -7.45 -27.18
N GLY A 205 -15.54 -7.70 -26.55
CA GLY A 205 -15.44 -7.93 -25.10
C GLY A 205 -15.91 -6.73 -24.27
N CYS A 206 -15.47 -5.52 -24.62
CA CYS A 206 -15.91 -4.29 -23.94
C CYS A 206 -17.43 -4.06 -24.10
N VAL A 207 -17.99 -4.26 -25.29
CA VAL A 207 -19.44 -4.09 -25.51
C VAL A 207 -20.25 -5.09 -24.67
N PHE A 208 -19.76 -6.33 -24.52
CA PHE A 208 -20.41 -7.35 -23.70
C PHE A 208 -20.38 -7.04 -22.20
N THR A 209 -19.28 -6.50 -21.67
CA THR A 209 -19.16 -6.16 -20.24
C THR A 209 -19.82 -4.83 -19.88
N PHE A 210 -19.69 -3.80 -20.72
CA PHE A 210 -20.22 -2.46 -20.43
C PHE A 210 -21.70 -2.31 -20.77
N GLY A 211 -22.26 -3.10 -21.70
CA GLY A 211 -23.67 -3.00 -22.10
C GLY A 211 -24.66 -3.22 -20.93
N PRO A 212 -24.57 -4.32 -20.18
CA PRO A 212 -25.44 -4.57 -19.02
C PRO A 212 -25.17 -3.57 -17.88
N LEU A 213 -23.90 -3.21 -17.65
CA LEU A 213 -23.48 -2.31 -16.57
C LEU A 213 -24.00 -0.88 -16.78
N VAL A 214 -23.88 -0.36 -17.99
CA VAL A 214 -24.38 0.98 -18.35
C VAL A 214 -25.91 1.02 -18.27
N ASN A 215 -26.61 -0.04 -18.70
CA ASN A 215 -28.07 -0.12 -18.58
C ASN A 215 -28.55 -0.19 -17.12
N LEU A 216 -27.79 -0.83 -16.22
CA LEU A 216 -28.08 -0.85 -14.78
C LEU A 216 -27.85 0.52 -14.12
N ILE A 217 -26.76 1.21 -14.47
CA ILE A 217 -26.46 2.56 -13.97
C ILE A 217 -27.54 3.56 -14.44
N ARG A 218 -27.95 3.48 -15.71
CA ARG A 218 -28.99 4.35 -16.28
C ARG A 218 -30.36 4.12 -15.64
N ARG A 219 -30.71 2.88 -15.26
CA ARG A 219 -31.95 2.56 -14.53
C ARG A 219 -31.97 3.07 -13.08
N LYS A 220 -30.82 3.16 -12.41
CA LYS A 220 -30.74 3.73 -11.05
C LYS A 220 -30.85 5.26 -11.02
N VAL A 221 -30.34 5.96 -12.03
CA VAL A 221 -30.39 7.43 -12.10
C VAL A 221 -31.80 7.96 -12.42
N GLY A 222 -32.66 7.19 -13.10
CA GLY A 222 -34.01 7.62 -13.47
C GLY A 222 -35.09 7.54 -12.38
N LYS A 223 -34.79 7.11 -11.15
CA LYS A 223 -35.81 6.83 -10.12
C LYS A 223 -35.70 7.68 -8.84
N GLY A 224 -34.89 8.75 -8.86
CA GLY A 224 -34.54 9.52 -7.66
C GLY A 224 -34.87 11.02 -7.69
N GLY A 225 -35.85 11.49 -8.47
CA GLY A 225 -36.17 12.91 -8.51
C GLY A 225 -37.62 13.22 -8.84
N GLY A 226 -38.38 13.67 -7.83
CA GLY A 226 -39.56 14.52 -8.02
C GLY A 226 -40.84 14.06 -7.32
N ASP A 227 -40.91 14.21 -5.99
CA ASP A 227 -42.17 14.31 -5.24
C ASP A 227 -42.00 15.34 -4.11
N TYR A 228 -42.07 16.64 -4.43
CA TYR A 228 -42.32 17.71 -3.46
C TYR A 228 -42.95 18.97 -4.09
N GLU A 229 -44.02 18.85 -4.88
CA GLU A 229 -44.91 20.00 -5.09
C GLU A 229 -46.35 19.54 -4.89
N ASN A 230 -46.94 19.89 -3.73
CA ASN A 230 -48.35 20.27 -3.52
C ASN A 230 -48.68 20.31 -2.02
N ILE A 231 -48.16 21.31 -1.30
CA ILE A 231 -48.77 21.84 -0.08
C ILE A 231 -48.65 23.36 -0.09
N LYS A 232 -49.60 24.05 -0.73
CA LYS A 232 -50.22 25.28 -0.20
C LYS A 232 -51.46 25.66 -0.97
#